data_AF-A0A7W5FGR8-F1
#
_entry.id   AF-A0A7W5FGR8-F1
#
_cell.length_a   1.000
_cell.length_b   1.000
_cell.length_c   1.000
_cell.angle_alpha   90.00
_cell.angle_beta   90.00
_cell.angle_gamma   90.00
#
_symmetry.space_group_name_H-M   'P 1'
#
loop_
_entity.id
_entity.type
_entity.pdbx_description
1 polymer ?
#
loop_
_entity_poly.entity_id
_entity_poly.type
_entity_poly.pdbx_seq_one_letter_code
_entity_poly.pdbx_strand_id
1 'polypeptide(L)'
;MSESERPTVRVSALFQLGWFRWLPTAAIDVDGLLHACPGEPRDEAGQALALLHARRGGLKLDEGDDAVKLEALQRLSATLPPAPAWHDPTQDIDLATLDDPADVEAERAEHAELVAQHDAMLAKAGLAPARTVDDVIGLMIRFGLITVEGEQQRLTLATDPPLPTEVLPLSEEEKQREDSLRWRSRFGRLSQRVLRLFLTEQGDLAKTRMTTTVDRIAVTLEADPDAVRQAILVLIDEGDFTVERQSASIDIERLAGHQRFDLVVDPVKFGERGSYRVNAKIERDDA
;
A
#
# COMPACT_ATOMS: atom_id res chain seq x y z
N MET A 1 -15.97 -2.64 33.05
CA MET A 1 -16.16 -2.79 31.60
C MET A 1 -14.81 -2.51 30.97
N SER A 2 -14.25 -3.51 30.30
CA SER A 2 -12.83 -3.55 29.90
C SER A 2 -12.55 -2.62 28.72
N GLU A 3 -11.45 -1.87 28.80
CA GLU A 3 -10.89 -0.96 27.79
C GLU A 3 -10.17 -1.72 26.64
N SER A 4 -10.48 -3.00 26.47
CA SER A 4 -9.81 -3.95 25.59
C SER A 4 -10.70 -4.25 24.41
N GLU A 5 -10.63 -3.42 23.38
CA GLU A 5 -10.82 -3.73 21.95
C GLU A 5 -11.01 -2.41 21.20
N ARG A 6 -9.97 -1.58 21.17
CA ARG A 6 -9.89 -0.63 20.05
C ARG A 6 -9.62 -1.48 18.81
N PRO A 7 -10.48 -1.45 17.77
CA PRO A 7 -10.25 -2.22 16.56
C PRO A 7 -8.87 -1.83 16.03
N THR A 8 -7.96 -2.81 16.02
CA THR A 8 -6.66 -2.61 15.40
C THR A 8 -6.96 -2.43 13.93
N VAL A 9 -6.70 -1.23 13.39
CA VAL A 9 -6.80 -0.97 11.95
C VAL A 9 -5.82 -1.93 11.28
N ARG A 10 -6.32 -3.06 10.78
CA ARG A 10 -5.52 -4.01 10.01
C ARG A 10 -5.33 -3.38 8.64
N VAL A 11 -4.12 -2.89 8.40
CA VAL A 11 -3.71 -2.49 7.04
C VAL A 11 -3.86 -3.73 6.17
N SER A 12 -4.58 -3.60 5.05
CA SER A 12 -4.82 -4.67 4.11
C SER A 12 -3.51 -5.37 3.72
N ALA A 13 -3.54 -6.70 3.67
CA ALA A 13 -2.41 -7.50 3.22
C ALA A 13 -1.98 -7.12 1.79
N LEU A 14 -2.90 -6.64 0.96
CA LEU A 14 -2.58 -6.16 -0.39
C LEU A 14 -1.61 -4.97 -0.39
N PHE A 15 -1.76 -4.05 0.57
CA PHE A 15 -0.87 -2.89 0.72
C PHE A 15 0.48 -3.30 1.30
N GLN A 16 0.49 -4.19 2.29
CA GLN A 16 1.74 -4.60 2.94
C GLN A 16 2.65 -5.42 2.02
N LEU A 17 2.05 -6.21 1.12
CA LEU A 17 2.77 -7.12 0.23
C LEU A 17 3.02 -6.54 -1.17
N GLY A 18 2.55 -5.32 -1.45
CA GLY A 18 2.79 -4.63 -2.72
C GLY A 18 1.83 -4.99 -3.86
N TRP A 19 0.77 -5.75 -3.59
CA TRP A 19 -0.20 -6.17 -4.60
C TRP A 19 -0.99 -5.02 -5.23
N PHE A 20 -1.16 -3.90 -4.53
CA PHE A 20 -1.90 -2.73 -5.05
C PHE A 20 -1.39 -2.23 -6.41
N ARG A 21 -0.08 -2.35 -6.69
CA ARG A 21 0.50 -1.95 -7.98
C ARG A 21 0.12 -2.90 -9.13
N TRP A 22 -0.21 -4.13 -8.81
CA TRP A 22 -0.36 -5.24 -9.75
C TRP A 22 -1.81 -5.69 -9.92
N LEU A 23 -2.75 -4.95 -9.35
CA LEU A 23 -4.18 -5.25 -9.45
C LEU A 23 -4.94 -4.02 -9.94
N PRO A 24 -6.08 -4.21 -10.63
CA PRO A 24 -6.97 -3.10 -10.97
C PRO A 24 -7.48 -2.36 -9.74
N THR A 25 -7.84 -1.09 -9.90
CA THR A 25 -8.22 -0.24 -8.75
C THR A 25 -9.42 -0.77 -7.97
N ALA A 26 -10.33 -1.51 -8.61
CA ALA A 26 -11.44 -2.16 -7.93
C ALA A 26 -11.03 -3.27 -6.95
N ALA A 27 -9.78 -3.75 -6.97
CA ALA A 27 -9.28 -4.69 -5.97
C ALA A 27 -9.27 -4.11 -4.56
N ILE A 28 -9.14 -2.79 -4.39
CA ILE A 28 -9.31 -2.13 -3.09
C ILE A 28 -10.73 -2.32 -2.57
N ASP A 29 -11.73 -2.20 -3.45
CA ASP A 29 -13.12 -2.34 -3.06
C ASP A 29 -13.46 -3.79 -2.71
N VAL A 30 -12.92 -4.76 -3.48
CA VAL A 30 -13.04 -6.18 -3.17
C VAL A 30 -12.43 -6.50 -1.80
N ASP A 31 -11.21 -6.01 -1.54
CA ASP A 31 -10.54 -6.20 -0.24
C ASP A 31 -11.32 -5.57 0.92
N GLY A 32 -11.79 -4.32 0.74
CA GLY A 32 -12.60 -3.62 1.72
C GLY A 32 -13.91 -4.35 2.01
N LEU A 33 -14.59 -4.87 0.98
CA LEU A 33 -15.79 -5.68 1.14
C LEU A 33 -15.51 -6.95 1.93
N LEU A 34 -14.50 -7.75 1.54
CA LEU A 34 -14.22 -9.02 2.20
C LEU A 34 -13.63 -8.86 3.61
N HIS A 35 -13.05 -7.70 3.90
CA HIS A 35 -12.69 -7.33 5.27
C HIS A 35 -13.92 -7.07 6.15
N ALA A 36 -14.94 -6.39 5.60
CA ALA A 36 -16.16 -6.06 6.31
C ALA A 36 -17.13 -7.25 6.41
N CYS A 37 -17.23 -8.03 5.34
CA CYS A 37 -18.15 -9.15 5.15
C CYS A 37 -17.37 -10.40 4.70
N PRO A 38 -16.61 -11.06 5.59
CA PRO A 38 -15.90 -12.28 5.24
C PRO A 38 -16.90 -13.42 4.98
N GLY A 39 -16.63 -14.23 3.94
CA GLY A 39 -17.48 -15.35 3.56
C GLY A 39 -18.68 -14.96 2.69
N GLU A 40 -18.66 -13.75 2.12
CA GLU A 40 -19.65 -13.30 1.14
C GLU A 40 -19.62 -14.22 -0.09
N PRO A 41 -20.78 -14.74 -0.56
CA PRO A 41 -20.87 -15.46 -1.82
C PRO A 41 -20.36 -14.61 -2.98
N ARG A 42 -19.69 -15.21 -3.97
CA ARG A 42 -19.09 -14.48 -5.09
C ARG A 42 -20.07 -13.60 -5.87
N ASP A 43 -21.27 -14.12 -6.12
CA ASP A 43 -22.34 -13.41 -6.82
C ASP A 43 -22.89 -12.23 -6.02
N GLU A 44 -23.12 -12.43 -4.72
CA GLU A 44 -23.52 -11.36 -3.79
C GLU A 44 -22.44 -10.29 -3.66
N ALA A 45 -21.16 -10.67 -3.62
CA ALA A 45 -20.03 -9.75 -3.60
C ALA A 45 -19.97 -8.89 -4.88
N GLY A 46 -20.15 -9.51 -6.05
CA GLY A 46 -20.22 -8.78 -7.33
C GLY A 46 -21.38 -7.78 -7.38
N GLN A 47 -22.54 -8.16 -6.85
CA GLN A 47 -23.72 -7.28 -6.76
C GLN A 47 -23.50 -6.11 -5.79
N ALA A 48 -22.91 -6.38 -4.61
CA ALA A 48 -22.59 -5.35 -3.64
C ALA A 48 -21.61 -4.31 -4.21
N LEU A 49 -20.62 -4.75 -4.98
CA LEU A 49 -19.64 -3.88 -5.62
C LEU A 49 -20.22 -3.10 -6.80
N ALA A 50 -21.14 -3.70 -7.57
CA ALA A 50 -21.92 -2.98 -8.59
C ALA A 50 -22.76 -1.85 -7.97
N LEU A 51 -23.41 -2.13 -6.83
CA LEU A 51 -24.18 -1.14 -6.09
C LEU A 51 -23.28 -0.03 -5.52
N LEU A 52 -22.13 -0.38 -4.96
CA LEU A 52 -21.15 0.58 -4.46
C LEU A 52 -20.67 1.52 -5.58
N HIS A 53 -20.31 0.97 -6.73
CA HIS A 53 -19.90 1.76 -7.89
C HIS A 53 -21.02 2.68 -8.39
N ALA A 54 -22.25 2.16 -8.52
CA ALA A 54 -23.40 2.97 -8.92
C ALA A 54 -23.67 4.13 -7.94
N ARG A 55 -23.51 3.90 -6.63
CA ARG A 55 -23.62 4.95 -5.60
C ARG A 55 -22.55 6.03 -5.77
N ARG A 56 -21.30 5.66 -6.07
CA ARG A 56 -20.24 6.63 -6.41
C ARG A 56 -20.60 7.43 -7.67
N GLY A 57 -21.23 6.77 -8.65
CA GLY A 57 -21.82 7.42 -9.83
C GLY A 57 -23.08 8.27 -9.58
N GLY A 58 -23.46 8.52 -8.33
CA GLY A 58 -24.57 9.42 -7.97
C GLY A 58 -25.93 8.74 -7.82
N LEU A 59 -26.02 7.40 -7.86
CA LEU A 59 -27.25 6.68 -7.54
C LEU A 59 -27.66 6.98 -6.08
N LYS A 60 -28.81 7.64 -5.92
CA LYS A 60 -29.42 7.87 -4.61
C LYS A 60 -30.33 6.69 -4.27
N LEU A 61 -30.13 6.13 -3.09
CA LEU A 61 -31.02 5.12 -2.53
C LEU A 61 -32.02 5.81 -1.62
N ASP A 62 -33.31 5.57 -1.80
CA ASP A 62 -34.36 6.17 -0.97
C ASP A 62 -34.22 5.72 0.50
N GLU A 63 -34.28 6.69 1.41
CA GLU A 63 -34.23 6.48 2.86
C GLU A 63 -35.62 6.03 3.38
N GLY A 64 -36.05 4.82 3.01
CA GLY A 64 -37.31 4.18 3.44
C GLY A 64 -37.18 3.09 4.52
N ASP A 65 -38.10 2.12 4.60
CA ASP A 65 -38.15 1.05 5.63
C ASP A 65 -37.18 -0.14 5.34
N ASP A 66 -36.52 -0.70 6.36
CA ASP A 66 -35.30 -1.51 6.23
C ASP A 66 -35.48 -2.91 5.61
N ALA A 67 -36.63 -3.56 5.80
CA ALA A 67 -36.90 -4.89 5.22
C ALA A 67 -37.31 -4.84 3.74
N VAL A 68 -38.11 -3.82 3.36
CA VAL A 68 -38.50 -3.58 1.96
C VAL A 68 -37.29 -3.11 1.14
N LYS A 69 -36.33 -2.43 1.79
CA LYS A 69 -35.05 -2.05 1.19
C LYS A 69 -34.21 -3.24 0.77
N LEU A 70 -34.06 -4.31 1.55
CA LEU A 70 -33.11 -5.38 1.19
C LEU A 70 -33.50 -6.11 -0.10
N GLU A 71 -34.76 -6.55 -0.22
CA GLU A 71 -35.24 -7.19 -1.47
C GLU A 71 -35.28 -6.22 -2.65
N ALA A 72 -35.57 -4.93 -2.41
CA ALA A 72 -35.52 -3.90 -3.45
C ALA A 72 -34.09 -3.63 -3.89
N LEU A 73 -33.12 -3.63 -2.97
CA LEU A 73 -31.70 -3.46 -3.25
C LEU A 73 -31.12 -4.66 -3.99
N GLN A 74 -31.52 -5.88 -3.64
CA GLN A 74 -31.16 -7.10 -4.38
C GLN A 74 -31.73 -7.09 -5.80
N ARG A 75 -33.00 -6.66 -5.98
CA ARG A 75 -33.58 -6.48 -7.31
C ARG A 75 -32.87 -5.41 -8.11
N LEU A 76 -32.53 -4.28 -7.47
CA LEU A 76 -31.81 -3.19 -8.11
C LEU A 76 -30.40 -3.62 -8.51
N SER A 77 -29.64 -4.25 -7.60
CA SER A 77 -28.27 -4.70 -7.87
C SER A 77 -28.22 -5.71 -9.02
N ALA A 78 -29.20 -6.60 -9.13
CA ALA A 78 -29.33 -7.55 -10.23
C ALA A 78 -29.58 -6.88 -11.61
N THR A 79 -30.04 -5.62 -11.63
CA THR A 79 -30.24 -4.84 -12.87
C THR A 79 -29.08 -3.92 -13.20
N LEU A 80 -28.15 -3.70 -12.26
CA LEU A 80 -27.00 -2.84 -12.49
C LEU A 80 -25.99 -3.53 -13.42
N PRO A 81 -25.29 -2.77 -14.27
CA PRO A 81 -24.16 -3.32 -14.99
C PRO A 81 -23.07 -3.75 -14.00
N PRO A 82 -22.22 -4.74 -14.36
CA PRO A 82 -21.05 -5.06 -13.57
C PRO A 82 -20.18 -3.82 -13.34
N ALA A 83 -19.71 -3.63 -12.10
CA ALA A 83 -18.75 -2.57 -11.81
C ALA A 83 -17.48 -2.77 -12.65
N PRO A 84 -16.86 -1.68 -13.15
CA PRO A 84 -15.61 -1.76 -13.89
C PRO A 84 -14.45 -2.18 -12.99
N ALA A 85 -13.45 -2.85 -13.56
CA ALA A 85 -12.20 -3.20 -12.87
C ALA A 85 -11.35 -1.96 -12.55
N TRP A 86 -11.47 -0.93 -13.39
CA TRP A 86 -10.74 0.33 -13.31
C TRP A 86 -11.72 1.48 -13.16
N HIS A 87 -11.64 2.19 -12.05
CA HIS A 87 -12.39 3.43 -11.85
C HIS A 87 -11.85 4.53 -12.77
N ASP A 88 -12.76 5.33 -13.32
CA ASP A 88 -12.39 6.53 -14.07
C ASP A 88 -11.78 7.54 -13.09
N PRO A 89 -10.52 7.98 -13.29
CA PRO A 89 -9.85 8.91 -12.37
C PRO A 89 -10.60 10.26 -12.26
N THR A 90 -11.44 10.57 -13.23
CA THR A 90 -12.18 11.84 -13.32
C THR A 90 -13.60 11.76 -12.75
N GLN A 91 -14.03 10.58 -12.27
CA GLN A 91 -15.41 10.34 -11.83
C GLN A 91 -15.84 11.21 -10.63
N ASP A 92 -14.89 11.54 -9.74
CA ASP A 92 -15.14 12.34 -8.53
C ASP A 92 -14.70 13.80 -8.69
N ILE A 93 -14.22 14.20 -9.88
CA ILE A 93 -13.73 15.55 -10.15
C ILE A 93 -14.86 16.37 -10.78
N ASP A 94 -15.21 17.50 -10.16
CA ASP A 94 -16.07 18.48 -10.83
C ASP A 94 -15.26 19.19 -11.92
N LEU A 95 -15.37 18.66 -13.15
CA LEU A 95 -14.69 19.18 -14.33
C LEU A 95 -14.98 20.66 -14.60
N ALA A 96 -16.10 21.20 -14.10
CA ALA A 96 -16.42 22.63 -14.23
C ALA A 96 -15.61 23.52 -13.27
N THR A 97 -14.94 22.94 -12.28
CA THR A 97 -14.12 23.65 -11.28
C THR A 97 -12.62 23.56 -11.54
N LEU A 98 -12.21 22.85 -12.59
CA LEU A 98 -10.79 22.71 -12.94
C LEU A 98 -10.28 23.94 -13.70
N ASP A 99 -9.10 24.40 -13.29
CA ASP A 99 -8.44 25.56 -13.88
C ASP A 99 -7.86 25.27 -15.28
N ASP A 100 -7.49 24.01 -15.58
CA ASP A 100 -6.95 23.61 -16.89
C ASP A 100 -7.50 22.23 -17.35
N PRO A 101 -8.20 22.15 -18.50
CA PRO A 101 -8.64 20.87 -19.06
C PRO A 101 -7.49 19.97 -19.55
N ALA A 102 -6.28 20.48 -19.71
CA ALA A 102 -5.10 19.69 -20.09
C ALA A 102 -4.69 18.69 -18.98
N ASP A 103 -4.91 19.04 -17.70
CA ASP A 103 -4.58 18.18 -16.56
C ASP A 103 -5.43 16.90 -16.56
N VAL A 104 -6.72 17.02 -16.90
CA VAL A 104 -7.65 15.89 -17.02
C VAL A 104 -7.25 14.91 -18.11
N GLU A 105 -6.81 15.44 -19.26
CA GLU A 105 -6.38 14.61 -20.38
C GLU A 105 -5.06 13.89 -20.04
N ALA A 106 -4.15 14.56 -19.35
CA ALA A 106 -2.92 13.95 -18.85
C ALA A 106 -3.22 12.81 -17.86
N GLU A 107 -4.10 13.01 -16.88
CA GLU A 107 -4.51 11.97 -15.93
C GLU A 107 -5.15 10.77 -16.63
N ARG A 108 -6.01 11.00 -17.63
CA ARG A 108 -6.61 9.91 -18.42
C ARG A 108 -5.58 9.17 -19.25
N ALA A 109 -4.60 9.86 -19.83
CA ALA A 109 -3.52 9.24 -20.58
C ALA A 109 -2.64 8.37 -19.67
N GLU A 110 -2.27 8.86 -18.49
CA GLU A 110 -1.53 8.10 -17.48
C GLU A 110 -2.32 6.87 -17.02
N HIS A 111 -3.62 7.02 -16.77
CA HIS A 111 -4.49 5.92 -16.42
C HIS A 111 -4.57 4.86 -17.54
N ALA A 112 -4.71 5.28 -18.79
CA ALA A 112 -4.73 4.38 -19.94
C ALA A 112 -3.40 3.63 -20.10
N GLU A 113 -2.27 4.29 -19.84
CA GLU A 113 -0.96 3.65 -19.83
C GLU A 113 -0.86 2.60 -18.73
N LEU A 114 -1.32 2.90 -17.51
CA LEU A 114 -1.36 1.95 -16.39
C LEU A 114 -2.19 0.70 -16.74
N VAL A 115 -3.38 0.89 -17.33
CA VAL A 115 -4.24 -0.22 -17.78
C VAL A 115 -3.51 -1.06 -18.83
N ALA A 116 -2.87 -0.43 -19.82
CA ALA A 116 -2.13 -1.13 -20.87
C ALA A 116 -0.92 -1.93 -20.33
N GLN A 117 -0.20 -1.37 -19.35
CA GLN A 117 0.90 -2.05 -18.66
C GLN A 117 0.39 -3.32 -17.95
N HIS A 118 -0.74 -3.20 -17.23
CA HIS A 118 -1.36 -4.32 -16.54
C HIS A 118 -1.85 -5.40 -17.51
N ASP A 119 -2.48 -5.01 -18.62
CA ASP A 119 -2.93 -5.94 -19.65
C ASP A 119 -1.77 -6.72 -20.28
N ALA A 120 -0.65 -6.04 -20.55
CA ALA A 120 0.56 -6.67 -21.05
C ALA A 120 1.14 -7.68 -20.04
N MET A 121 1.10 -7.34 -18.74
CA MET A 121 1.52 -8.24 -17.67
C MET A 121 0.64 -9.50 -17.60
N LEU A 122 -0.69 -9.33 -17.64
CA LEU A 122 -1.64 -10.45 -17.65
C LEU A 122 -1.45 -11.32 -18.91
N ALA A 123 -1.23 -10.70 -20.07
CA ALA A 123 -0.97 -11.43 -21.32
C ALA A 123 0.30 -12.29 -21.22
N LYS A 124 1.38 -11.79 -20.60
CA LYS A 124 2.59 -12.60 -20.32
C LYS A 124 2.28 -13.80 -19.42
N ALA A 125 1.32 -13.66 -18.50
CA ALA A 125 0.86 -14.75 -17.62
C ALA A 125 -0.15 -15.69 -18.30
N GLY A 126 -0.53 -15.44 -19.56
CA GLY A 126 -1.57 -16.18 -20.28
C GLY A 126 -2.98 -15.93 -19.75
N LEU A 127 -3.21 -14.79 -19.11
CA LEU A 127 -4.49 -14.39 -18.53
C LEU A 127 -5.19 -13.33 -19.41
N ALA A 128 -6.53 -13.34 -19.38
CA ALA A 128 -7.32 -12.32 -20.05
C ALA A 128 -7.26 -10.99 -19.28
N PRO A 129 -7.32 -9.85 -19.98
CA PRO A 129 -7.44 -8.54 -19.35
C PRO A 129 -8.67 -8.45 -18.44
N ALA A 130 -8.50 -7.92 -17.21
CA ALA A 130 -9.65 -7.65 -16.35
C ALA A 130 -10.35 -6.35 -16.76
N ARG A 131 -11.69 -6.42 -16.88
CA ARG A 131 -12.53 -5.28 -17.26
C ARG A 131 -13.66 -5.02 -16.28
N THR A 132 -14.07 -6.06 -15.55
CA THR A 132 -15.12 -6.00 -14.54
C THR A 132 -14.58 -6.41 -13.17
N VAL A 133 -15.32 -6.05 -12.12
CA VAL A 133 -15.05 -6.51 -10.76
C VAL A 133 -15.06 -8.04 -10.65
N ASP A 134 -15.91 -8.74 -11.39
CA ASP A 134 -15.89 -10.22 -11.36
C ASP A 134 -14.59 -10.77 -11.96
N ASP A 135 -14.04 -10.12 -13.00
CA ASP A 135 -12.70 -10.47 -13.50
C ASP A 135 -11.63 -10.22 -12.43
N VAL A 136 -11.74 -9.13 -11.66
CA VAL A 136 -10.81 -8.81 -10.56
C VAL A 136 -10.89 -9.86 -9.46
N ILE A 137 -12.10 -10.25 -9.04
CA ILE A 137 -12.30 -11.34 -8.07
C ILE A 137 -11.69 -12.63 -8.61
N GLY A 138 -11.94 -12.95 -9.88
CA GLY A 138 -11.35 -14.11 -10.56
C GLY A 138 -9.81 -14.07 -10.56
N LEU A 139 -9.20 -12.93 -10.83
CA LEU A 139 -7.75 -12.73 -10.76
C LEU A 139 -7.22 -12.89 -9.33
N MET A 140 -7.86 -12.28 -8.34
CA MET A 140 -7.46 -12.38 -6.95
C MET A 140 -7.55 -13.83 -6.43
N ILE A 141 -8.57 -14.59 -6.84
CA ILE A 141 -8.65 -16.04 -6.58
C ILE A 141 -7.50 -16.77 -7.29
N ARG A 142 -7.26 -16.46 -8.57
CA ARG A 142 -6.20 -17.10 -9.36
C ARG A 142 -4.81 -16.86 -8.79
N PHE A 143 -4.58 -15.68 -8.22
CA PHE A 143 -3.34 -15.30 -7.55
C PHE A 143 -3.27 -15.79 -6.09
N GLY A 144 -4.30 -16.48 -5.58
CA GLY A 144 -4.29 -17.01 -4.21
C GLY A 144 -4.48 -15.95 -3.12
N LEU A 145 -5.00 -14.77 -3.48
CA LEU A 145 -5.30 -13.68 -2.55
C LEU A 145 -6.66 -13.85 -1.89
N ILE A 146 -7.57 -14.54 -2.58
CA ILE A 146 -8.89 -14.92 -2.09
C ILE A 146 -9.01 -16.44 -2.15
N THR A 147 -9.52 -17.03 -1.09
CA THR A 147 -9.89 -18.43 -1.03
C THR A 147 -11.40 -18.57 -1.20
N VAL A 148 -11.82 -19.65 -1.85
CA VAL A 148 -13.24 -19.95 -2.14
C VAL A 148 -13.63 -21.19 -1.36
N GLU A 149 -14.65 -21.08 -0.51
CA GLU A 149 -15.11 -22.16 0.35
C GLU A 149 -16.54 -22.61 0.00
N GLY A 150 -16.74 -23.92 -0.01
CA GLY A 150 -18.06 -24.56 -0.13
C GLY A 150 -18.71 -24.43 -1.52
N GLU A 151 -19.90 -25.01 -1.63
CA GLU A 151 -20.69 -25.00 -2.89
C GLU A 151 -21.22 -23.60 -3.23
N GLN A 152 -21.38 -22.73 -2.24
CA GLN A 152 -21.86 -21.35 -2.39
C GLN A 152 -20.75 -20.37 -2.81
N GLN A 153 -19.53 -20.84 -3.10
CA GLN A 153 -18.39 -20.01 -3.48
C GLN A 153 -18.16 -18.83 -2.52
N ARG A 154 -18.13 -19.10 -1.21
CA ARG A 154 -17.91 -18.07 -0.20
C ARG A 154 -16.48 -17.57 -0.26
N LEU A 155 -16.31 -16.26 -0.37
CA LEU A 155 -15.03 -15.60 -0.56
C LEU A 155 -14.44 -15.18 0.78
N THR A 156 -13.16 -15.52 1.00
CA THR A 156 -12.41 -15.09 2.17
C THR A 156 -11.02 -14.62 1.75
N LEU A 157 -10.49 -13.59 2.42
CA LEU A 157 -9.10 -13.17 2.19
C LEU A 157 -8.15 -14.27 2.67
N ALA A 158 -7.14 -14.58 1.86
CA ALA A 158 -6.12 -15.55 2.23
C ALA A 158 -5.37 -15.10 3.50
N THR A 159 -5.09 -16.06 4.39
CA THR A 159 -4.36 -15.76 5.64
C THR A 159 -2.87 -15.55 5.39
N ASP A 160 -2.31 -16.26 4.41
CA ASP A 160 -0.91 -16.14 3.97
C ASP A 160 -0.88 -15.99 2.44
N PRO A 161 -1.28 -14.81 1.92
CA PRO A 161 -1.30 -14.58 0.49
C PRO A 161 0.13 -14.56 -0.07
N PRO A 162 0.35 -15.13 -1.26
CA PRO A 162 1.68 -15.14 -1.89
C PRO A 162 2.12 -13.72 -2.26
N LEU A 163 3.41 -13.53 -2.51
CA LEU A 163 3.97 -12.28 -3.00
C LEU A 163 3.73 -12.12 -4.51
N PRO A 164 3.66 -10.87 -5.03
CA PRO A 164 3.61 -10.65 -6.47
C PRO A 164 4.75 -11.34 -7.23
N THR A 165 5.95 -11.36 -6.64
CA THR A 165 7.16 -11.97 -7.22
C THR A 165 7.10 -13.50 -7.31
N GLU A 166 6.20 -14.14 -6.57
CA GLU A 166 6.01 -15.60 -6.57
C GLU A 166 4.99 -16.06 -7.61
N VAL A 167 4.07 -15.16 -8.00
CA VAL A 167 2.90 -15.50 -8.83
C VAL A 167 2.98 -14.89 -10.23
N LEU A 168 3.46 -13.65 -10.32
CA LEU A 168 3.47 -12.89 -11.56
C LEU A 168 4.75 -13.18 -12.37
N PRO A 169 4.68 -13.14 -13.71
CA PRO A 169 5.83 -13.36 -14.59
C PRO A 169 6.72 -12.12 -14.67
N LEU A 170 7.26 -11.69 -13.53
CA LEU A 170 8.14 -10.52 -13.42
C LEU A 170 9.56 -10.87 -13.87
N SER A 171 10.21 -9.91 -14.54
CA SER A 171 11.65 -9.95 -14.80
C SER A 171 12.45 -9.83 -13.49
N GLU A 172 13.72 -10.21 -13.51
CA GLU A 172 14.57 -10.10 -12.31
C GLU A 172 14.74 -8.66 -11.82
N GLU A 173 14.78 -7.68 -12.73
CA GLU A 173 14.81 -6.26 -12.38
C GLU A 173 13.52 -5.81 -11.68
N GLU A 174 12.36 -6.27 -12.16
CA GLU A 174 11.07 -5.99 -11.53
C GLU A 174 10.97 -6.65 -10.15
N LYS A 175 11.41 -7.90 -10.00
CA LYS A 175 11.44 -8.59 -8.71
C LYS A 175 12.31 -7.86 -7.70
N GLN A 176 13.53 -7.47 -8.10
CA GLN A 176 14.42 -6.70 -7.23
C GLN A 176 13.79 -5.37 -6.82
N ARG A 177 13.13 -4.67 -7.74
CA ARG A 177 12.42 -3.43 -7.42
C ARG A 177 11.29 -3.64 -6.42
N GLU A 178 10.48 -4.68 -6.59
CA GLU A 178 9.39 -5.01 -5.66
C GLU A 178 9.92 -5.42 -4.28
N ASP A 179 10.98 -6.22 -4.23
CA ASP A 179 11.62 -6.59 -2.99
C ASP A 179 12.19 -5.37 -2.25
N SER A 180 12.85 -4.45 -2.96
CA SER A 180 13.33 -3.18 -2.40
C SER A 180 12.19 -2.30 -1.88
N LEU A 181 11.09 -2.19 -2.61
CA LEU A 181 9.90 -1.44 -2.16
C LEU A 181 9.29 -2.06 -0.90
N ARG A 182 9.12 -3.39 -0.87
CA ARG A 182 8.62 -4.11 0.30
C ARG A 182 9.54 -3.92 1.51
N TRP A 183 10.85 -3.97 1.28
CA TRP A 183 11.85 -3.75 2.32
C TRP A 183 11.76 -2.34 2.90
N ARG A 184 11.68 -1.32 2.04
CA ARG A 184 11.49 0.08 2.44
C ARG A 184 10.16 0.30 3.15
N SER A 185 9.07 -0.34 2.74
CA SER A 185 7.78 -0.26 3.43
C SER A 185 7.86 -0.86 4.84
N ARG A 186 8.45 -2.06 4.97
CA ARG A 186 8.58 -2.78 6.24
C ARG A 186 9.45 -2.03 7.25
N PHE A 187 10.62 -1.53 6.81
CA PHE A 187 11.60 -0.92 7.70
C PHE A 187 11.60 0.60 7.66
N GLY A 188 10.84 1.24 6.76
CA GLY A 188 10.82 2.69 6.56
C GLY A 188 10.42 3.46 7.81
N ARG A 189 9.42 2.99 8.56
CA ARG A 189 9.05 3.65 9.81
C ARG A 189 10.17 3.59 10.85
N LEU A 190 10.91 2.48 10.91
CA LEU A 190 12.04 2.33 11.82
C LEU A 190 13.26 3.10 11.33
N SER A 191 13.52 3.15 10.02
CA SER A 191 14.60 3.95 9.41
C SER A 191 14.39 5.44 9.70
N GLN A 192 13.15 5.93 9.62
CA GLN A 192 12.81 7.29 10.01
C GLN A 192 13.06 7.56 11.50
N ARG A 193 12.87 6.57 12.38
CA ARG A 193 13.22 6.71 13.82
C ARG A 193 14.73 6.72 14.03
N VAL A 194 15.50 5.96 13.26
CA VAL A 194 16.97 6.01 13.26
C VAL A 194 17.45 7.39 12.76
N LEU A 195 16.87 7.90 11.68
CA LEU A 195 17.16 9.23 11.15
C LEU A 195 16.92 10.33 12.20
N ARG A 196 15.81 10.25 12.95
CA ARG A 196 15.52 11.22 14.03
C ARG A 196 16.61 11.32 15.09
N LEU A 197 17.48 10.31 15.25
CA LEU A 197 18.61 10.41 16.16
C LEU A 197 19.64 11.46 15.72
N PHE A 198 19.65 11.87 14.45
CA PHE A 198 20.51 12.90 13.87
C PHE A 198 19.87 14.29 13.83
N LEU A 199 18.57 14.39 14.10
CA LEU A 199 17.81 15.63 13.94
C LEU A 199 17.60 16.35 15.28
N THR A 200 17.45 17.67 15.21
CA THR A 200 16.89 18.48 16.30
C THR A 200 15.36 18.28 16.38
N GLU A 201 14.73 18.81 17.43
CA GLU A 201 13.27 18.83 17.52
C GLU A 201 12.60 19.59 16.36
N GLN A 202 13.32 20.54 15.77
CA GLN A 202 12.90 21.35 14.64
C GLN A 202 13.12 20.65 13.28
N GLY A 203 13.77 19.49 13.27
CA GLY A 203 14.02 18.71 12.06
C GLY A 203 15.33 19.03 11.33
N ASP A 204 16.18 19.90 11.88
CA ASP A 204 17.50 20.22 11.32
C ASP A 204 18.54 19.17 11.73
N LEU A 205 19.58 18.97 10.93
CA LEU A 205 20.69 18.09 11.29
C LEU A 205 21.45 18.62 12.52
N ALA A 206 21.30 17.95 13.65
CA ALA A 206 22.02 18.25 14.89
C ALA A 206 23.47 17.75 14.86
N LYS A 207 23.74 16.70 14.07
CA LYS A 207 25.06 16.09 13.90
C LYS A 207 25.14 15.37 12.56
N THR A 208 26.36 15.25 12.03
CA THR A 208 26.63 14.52 10.78
C THR A 208 27.25 13.15 10.99
N ARG A 209 27.72 12.86 12.21
CA ARG A 209 28.34 11.58 12.58
C ARG A 209 27.87 11.14 13.96
N MET A 210 27.58 9.85 14.10
CA MET A 210 27.20 9.22 15.35
C MET A 210 27.98 7.91 15.56
N THR A 211 28.92 7.93 16.51
CA THR A 211 29.62 6.71 16.95
C THR A 211 28.73 5.89 17.87
N THR A 212 28.37 4.68 17.46
CA THR A 212 27.37 3.84 18.15
C THR A 212 27.62 2.35 17.90
N THR A 213 26.65 1.53 18.29
CA THR A 213 26.55 0.08 18.06
C THR A 213 25.09 -0.23 17.70
N VAL A 214 24.82 -1.34 17.02
CA VAL A 214 23.44 -1.75 16.70
C VAL A 214 22.63 -1.91 17.99
N ASP A 215 23.20 -2.59 18.99
CA ASP A 215 22.52 -2.88 20.27
C ASP A 215 22.11 -1.58 20.99
N ARG A 216 22.95 -0.56 20.95
CA ARG A 216 22.63 0.75 21.55
C ARG A 216 21.48 1.45 20.83
N ILE A 217 21.43 1.40 19.49
CA ILE A 217 20.31 1.96 18.73
C ILE A 217 19.03 1.15 19.02
N ALA A 218 19.13 -0.17 19.04
CA ALA A 218 18.04 -1.08 19.36
C ALA A 218 17.42 -0.79 20.72
N VAL A 219 18.25 -0.63 21.77
CA VAL A 219 17.81 -0.21 23.11
C VAL A 219 17.16 1.18 23.08
N THR A 220 17.77 2.15 22.38
CA THR A 220 17.25 3.53 22.31
C THR A 220 15.89 3.59 21.62
N LEU A 221 15.66 2.72 20.63
CA LEU A 221 14.44 2.68 19.84
C LEU A 221 13.46 1.59 20.29
N GLU A 222 13.76 0.87 21.39
CA GLU A 222 12.97 -0.27 21.87
C GLU A 222 12.59 -1.23 20.72
N ALA A 223 13.59 -1.56 19.90
CA ALA A 223 13.43 -2.35 18.68
C ALA A 223 14.38 -3.55 18.68
N ASP A 224 14.04 -4.55 17.87
CA ASP A 224 14.91 -5.70 17.65
C ASP A 224 16.21 -5.29 16.94
N PRO A 225 17.39 -5.76 17.37
CA PRO A 225 18.67 -5.40 16.75
C PRO A 225 18.75 -5.70 15.25
N ASP A 226 18.19 -6.81 14.78
CA ASP A 226 18.23 -7.15 13.36
C ASP A 226 17.30 -6.23 12.57
N ALA A 227 16.11 -5.90 13.10
CA ALA A 227 15.26 -4.88 12.51
C ALA A 227 15.96 -3.50 12.42
N VAL A 228 16.76 -3.14 13.43
CA VAL A 228 17.57 -1.91 13.41
C VAL A 228 18.64 -1.95 12.30
N ARG A 229 19.31 -3.09 12.08
CA ARG A 229 20.25 -3.22 10.94
C ARG A 229 19.55 -2.95 9.62
N GLN A 230 18.37 -3.56 9.42
CA GLN A 230 17.63 -3.38 8.18
C GLN A 230 17.13 -1.95 8.00
N ALA A 231 16.73 -1.29 9.08
CA ALA A 231 16.40 0.13 9.05
C ALA A 231 17.60 1.02 8.68
N ILE A 232 18.82 0.68 9.12
CA ILE A 232 20.04 1.40 8.72
C ILE A 232 20.35 1.15 7.25
N LEU A 233 20.22 -0.08 6.75
CA LEU A 233 20.41 -0.38 5.33
C LEU A 233 19.45 0.43 4.45
N VAL A 234 18.19 0.61 4.88
CA VAL A 234 17.23 1.47 4.16
C VAL A 234 17.76 2.91 4.04
N LEU A 235 18.37 3.46 5.10
CA LEU A 235 18.96 4.81 5.04
C LEU A 235 20.19 4.86 4.11
N ILE A 236 21.00 3.80 4.08
CA ILE A 236 22.17 3.73 3.19
C ILE A 236 21.74 3.62 1.72
N ASP A 237 20.76 2.78 1.42
CA ASP A 237 20.21 2.60 0.06
C ASP A 237 19.57 3.88 -0.47
N GLU A 238 18.98 4.65 0.44
CA GLU A 238 18.49 5.99 0.16
C GLU A 238 19.60 6.99 -0.22
N GLY A 239 20.85 6.73 0.16
CA GLY A 239 22.04 7.35 -0.42
C GLY A 239 22.59 8.56 0.34
N ASP A 240 21.95 8.97 1.42
CA ASP A 240 22.38 10.04 2.32
C ASP A 240 23.15 9.54 3.55
N PHE A 241 23.14 8.23 3.83
CA PHE A 241 23.90 7.63 4.94
C PHE A 241 25.00 6.67 4.49
N THR A 242 26.06 6.60 5.28
CA THR A 242 27.12 5.59 5.18
C THR A 242 27.47 5.04 6.56
N VAL A 243 27.92 3.78 6.61
CA VAL A 243 28.45 3.15 7.82
C VAL A 243 29.95 3.02 7.68
N GLU A 244 30.69 3.63 8.61
CA GLU A 244 32.15 3.67 8.60
C GLU A 244 32.73 3.02 9.85
N ARG A 245 33.94 2.47 9.72
CA ARG A 245 34.80 2.13 10.87
C ARG A 245 36.23 2.46 10.50
N GLN A 246 36.88 3.27 11.33
CA GLN A 246 38.24 3.76 11.05
C GLN A 246 38.35 4.42 9.67
N SER A 247 37.33 5.20 9.29
CA SER A 247 37.25 5.92 7.99
C SER A 247 37.19 5.02 6.75
N ALA A 248 36.85 3.73 6.91
CA ALA A 248 36.52 2.83 5.81
C ALA A 248 35.03 2.49 5.83
N SER A 249 34.39 2.49 4.67
CA SER A 249 33.02 2.00 4.52
C SER A 249 32.96 0.51 4.85
N ILE A 250 31.95 0.10 5.61
CA ILE A 250 31.77 -1.28 6.04
C ILE A 250 30.33 -1.73 5.84
N ASP A 251 30.19 -3.03 5.64
CA ASP A 251 28.90 -3.71 5.55
C ASP A 251 28.35 -3.95 6.96
N ILE A 252 27.24 -3.28 7.30
CA ILE A 252 26.59 -3.39 8.61
C ILE A 252 25.92 -4.75 8.85
N GLU A 253 25.59 -5.49 7.79
CA GLU A 253 25.01 -6.84 7.93
C GLU A 253 26.01 -7.80 8.58
N ARG A 254 27.30 -7.59 8.34
CA ARG A 254 28.39 -8.45 8.84
C ARG A 254 28.89 -8.07 10.24
N LEU A 255 28.47 -6.93 10.78
CA LEU A 255 28.91 -6.50 12.10
C LEU A 255 28.22 -7.33 13.19
N ALA A 256 28.90 -7.62 14.29
CA ALA A 256 28.19 -8.09 15.49
C ALA A 256 27.47 -6.91 16.17
N GLY A 257 26.35 -7.16 16.87
CA GLY A 257 25.49 -6.10 17.40
C GLY A 257 26.21 -5.08 18.32
N HIS A 258 27.19 -5.57 19.09
CA HIS A 258 28.01 -4.81 20.03
C HIS A 258 29.22 -4.11 19.38
N GLN A 259 29.50 -4.36 18.09
CA GLN A 259 30.65 -3.76 17.42
C GLN A 259 30.39 -2.28 17.15
N ARG A 260 31.39 -1.45 17.46
CA ARG A 260 31.30 0.00 17.29
C ARG A 260 31.52 0.38 15.82
N PHE A 261 30.69 1.28 15.34
CA PHE A 261 30.78 1.91 14.03
C PHE A 261 30.34 3.37 14.10
N ASP A 262 30.67 4.12 13.05
CA ASP A 262 30.20 5.48 12.82
C ASP A 262 29.10 5.44 11.78
N LEU A 263 27.90 5.90 12.13
CA LEU A 263 26.85 6.19 11.15
C LEU A 263 26.99 7.65 10.74
N VAL A 264 27.22 7.89 9.47
CA VAL A 264 27.54 9.21 8.90
C VAL A 264 26.45 9.60 7.92
N VAL A 265 26.01 10.85 7.98
CA VAL A 265 25.07 11.44 7.03
C VAL A 265 25.78 12.50 6.19
N ASP A 266 25.58 12.47 4.89
CA ASP A 266 26.06 13.47 3.95
C ASP A 266 25.10 14.69 3.97
N PRO A 267 25.52 15.85 4.53
CA PRO A 267 24.65 17.00 4.68
C PRO A 267 24.21 17.61 3.35
N VAL A 268 24.98 17.43 2.27
CA VAL A 268 24.66 17.96 0.94
C VAL A 268 23.51 17.16 0.35
N LYS A 269 23.68 15.83 0.27
CA LYS A 269 22.62 14.92 -0.22
C LYS A 269 21.37 14.97 0.64
N PHE A 270 21.54 15.14 1.95
CA PHE A 270 20.42 15.30 2.87
C PHE A 270 19.62 16.57 2.59
N GLY A 271 20.30 17.70 2.33
CA GLY A 271 19.66 18.98 2.02
C GLY A 271 18.94 19.00 0.66
N GLU A 272 19.46 18.27 -0.33
CA GLU A 272 18.86 18.17 -1.67
C GLU A 272 17.52 17.41 -1.66
N ARG A 273 17.24 16.58 -0.65
CA ARG A 273 16.04 15.73 -0.59
C ARG A 273 14.73 16.46 -0.26
N GLY A 274 14.78 17.75 0.09
CA GLY A 274 13.62 18.68 0.13
C GLY A 274 12.38 18.29 0.97
N SER A 275 12.32 17.12 1.61
CA SER A 275 11.06 16.52 2.07
C SER A 275 11.15 15.71 3.35
N TYR A 276 12.08 16.03 4.26
CA TYR A 276 11.94 15.57 5.65
C TYR A 276 11.00 16.50 6.43
N ARG A 277 9.74 16.62 5.99
CA ARG A 277 8.67 17.05 6.91
C ARG A 277 8.42 15.88 7.86
N VAL A 278 9.27 15.78 8.88
CA VAL A 278 9.10 14.87 10.01
C VAL A 278 7.80 15.26 10.70
N ASN A 279 6.66 14.68 10.28
CA ASN A 279 5.32 14.86 10.86
C ASN A 279 5.17 16.20 11.59
N ALA A 280 5.33 17.32 10.88
CA ALA A 280 5.00 18.61 11.47
C ALA A 280 3.54 18.49 11.90
N LYS A 281 3.29 18.70 13.19
CA LYS A 281 1.96 18.66 13.79
C LYS A 281 1.09 19.58 12.92
N ILE A 282 0.11 19.01 12.20
CA ILE A 282 -0.88 19.81 11.49
C ILE A 282 -1.72 20.44 12.60
N GLU A 283 -1.29 21.60 13.09
CA GLU A 283 -2.17 22.49 13.82
C GLU A 283 -3.13 23.03 12.76
N ARG A 284 -4.34 22.48 12.75
CA ARG A 284 -5.47 23.15 12.12
C ARG A 284 -5.74 24.37 12.97
N ASP A 285 -5.61 25.55 12.38
CA ASP A 285 -5.91 26.83 13.04
C ASP A 285 -7.40 27.03 13.36
N ASP A 286 -8.27 26.06 13.08
CA ASP A 286 -9.72 26.19 13.27
C ASP A 286 -10.34 24.96 13.97
N ALA A 287 -10.02 24.76 15.26
CA ALA A 287 -10.78 23.85 16.14
C ALA A 287 -11.09 24.51 17.48
#